data_AF-A0AA37L2B2-F1
#
_entry.id   AF-A0AA37L2B2-F1
#
_cell.length_a   1.000
_cell.length_b   1.000
_cell.length_c   1.000
_cell.angle_alpha   90.00
_cell.angle_beta   90.00
_cell.angle_gamma   90.00
#
_symmetry.space_group_name_H-M   'P 1'
#
loop_
_entity.id
_entity.type
_entity.pdbx_description
1 polymer ?
#
loop_
_entity_poly.entity_id
_entity_poly.type
_entity_poly.pdbx_seq_one_letter_code
_entity_poly.pdbx_strand_id
1 'polypeptide(L)'
;MPTALRPIAIHVQEPAPGDFRWVLMEREGGGAWAEMERSASAAGTYQQALADGLRVLQAMIEDLDIGPRLAVKRAAKAVAPSHDAPQTERPPADPPAPSKPSLFGFGPAR
;
A
#
# COMPACT_ATOMS: atom_id res chain seq x y z
N MET A 1 -4.90 -10.24 -12.51
CA MET A 1 -4.65 -8.80 -12.68
C MET A 1 -3.50 -8.41 -11.76
N PRO A 2 -2.42 -7.83 -12.28
CA PRO A 2 -1.32 -7.35 -11.44
C PRO A 2 -1.83 -6.24 -10.53
N THR A 3 -1.55 -6.36 -9.24
CA THR A 3 -1.90 -5.36 -8.23
C THR A 3 -1.03 -4.10 -8.36
N ALA A 4 -1.39 -3.07 -7.60
CA ALA A 4 -0.53 -1.90 -7.45
C ALA A 4 0.87 -2.29 -6.96
N LEU A 5 1.88 -1.55 -7.41
CA LEU A 5 3.26 -1.71 -6.96
C LEU A 5 3.37 -1.40 -5.46
N ARG A 6 4.20 -2.17 -4.78
CA ARG A 6 4.55 -1.96 -3.37
C ARG A 6 5.64 -0.89 -3.31
N PRO A 7 5.39 0.31 -2.76
CA PRO A 7 6.39 1.37 -2.75
C PRO A 7 7.43 1.06 -1.69
N ILE A 8 8.64 0.72 -2.12
CA ILE A 8 9.78 0.43 -1.24
C ILE A 8 10.89 1.40 -1.60
N ALA A 9 11.45 2.07 -0.60
CA ALA A 9 12.58 2.98 -0.73
C ALA A 9 13.78 2.41 -0.01
N ILE A 10 14.96 2.63 -0.59
CA ILE A 10 16.24 2.39 0.05
C ILE A 10 16.90 3.73 0.36
N HIS A 11 17.49 3.85 1.54
CA HIS A 11 18.41 4.94 1.85
C HIS A 11 19.57 4.43 2.71
N VAL A 12 20.59 5.25 2.87
CA VAL A 12 21.72 5.00 3.78
C VAL A 12 21.68 6.02 4.91
N GLN A 13 21.90 5.56 6.14
CA GLN A 13 22.11 6.38 7.31
C GLN A 13 23.57 6.30 7.75
N GLU A 14 24.05 7.35 8.37
CA GLU A 14 25.38 7.42 9.00
C GLU A 14 25.21 7.90 10.45
N PRO A 15 24.85 7.01 11.41
CA PRO A 15 24.59 7.42 12.80
C PRO A 15 25.84 7.99 13.50
N ALA A 16 27.01 7.54 13.08
CA ALA A 16 28.31 8.07 13.47
C ALA A 16 29.21 8.12 12.22
N PRO A 17 30.22 9.01 12.16
CA PRO A 17 31.11 9.11 11.01
C PRO A 17 31.72 7.76 10.62
N GLY A 18 31.49 7.34 9.37
CA GLY A 18 31.93 6.04 8.83
C GLY A 18 31.04 4.84 9.14
N ASP A 19 29.97 4.99 9.93
CA ASP A 19 29.00 3.92 10.23
C ASP A 19 27.85 3.91 9.21
N PHE A 20 28.14 3.51 7.96
CA PHE A 20 27.13 3.51 6.89
C PHE A 20 26.20 2.30 6.99
N ARG A 21 24.90 2.54 7.16
CA ARG A 21 23.88 1.50 7.26
C ARG A 21 22.78 1.71 6.25
N TRP A 22 22.49 0.70 5.44
CA TRP A 22 21.32 0.76 4.57
C TRP A 22 20.05 0.48 5.37
N VAL A 23 18.96 1.10 4.93
CA VAL A 23 17.62 0.93 5.50
C VAL A 23 16.62 0.84 4.35
N LEU A 24 15.75 -0.16 4.42
CA LEU A 24 14.61 -0.35 3.53
C LEU A 24 13.35 0.12 4.24
N MET A 25 12.58 0.96 3.56
CA MET A 25 11.33 1.54 4.04
C MET A 25 10.20 1.15 3.09
N GLU A 26 9.04 0.74 3.60
CA GLU A 26 7.83 0.52 2.80
C GLU A 26 6.79 1.57 3.12
N ARG A 27 6.09 2.04 2.08
CA ARG A 27 4.97 2.94 2.25
C ARG A 27 3.70 2.14 2.48
N GLU A 28 3.13 2.26 3.67
CA GLU A 28 1.88 1.62 4.03
C GLU A 28 0.67 2.34 3.42
N GLY A 29 -0.52 1.70 3.49
CA GLY A 29 -1.75 2.21 2.89
C GLY A 29 -2.22 3.60 3.37
N GLY A 30 -1.72 4.06 4.52
CA GLY A 30 -1.95 5.42 5.04
C GLY A 30 -0.97 6.48 4.53
N GLY A 31 -0.02 6.09 3.67
CA GLY A 31 0.98 6.98 3.09
C GLY A 31 2.22 7.20 3.96
N ALA A 32 2.25 6.66 5.19
CA ALA A 32 3.40 6.67 6.07
C ALA A 32 4.48 5.67 5.60
N TRP A 33 5.74 5.99 5.86
CA TRP A 33 6.88 5.10 5.62
C TRP A 33 7.24 4.37 6.91
N ALA A 34 7.32 3.04 6.83
CA ALA A 34 7.73 2.18 7.93
C ALA A 34 9.03 1.46 7.58
N GLU A 35 9.94 1.34 8.54
CA GLU A 35 11.18 0.55 8.39
C GLU A 35 10.81 -0.92 8.25
N MET A 36 11.26 -1.54 7.16
CA MET A 36 11.11 -2.97 6.93
C MET A 36 12.34 -3.73 7.44
N GLU A 37 13.51 -3.24 7.06
CA GLU A 37 14.77 -3.92 7.28
C GLU A 37 15.93 -2.93 7.27
N ARG A 38 16.98 -3.26 8.03
CA ARG A 38 18.19 -2.46 8.18
C ARG A 38 19.39 -3.38 8.26
N SER A 39 20.53 -2.91 7.76
CA SER A 39 21.80 -3.62 7.88
C SER A 39 22.18 -3.88 9.35
N ALA A 40 22.46 -5.14 9.69
CA ALA A 40 22.93 -5.52 11.02
C ALA A 40 24.29 -4.91 11.38
N SER A 41 25.15 -4.69 10.38
CA SER A 41 26.49 -4.11 10.52
C SER A 41 26.67 -2.90 9.61
N ALA A 42 27.56 -2.01 10.02
CA ALA A 42 28.04 -0.91 9.19
C ALA A 42 28.81 -1.43 7.97
N ALA A 43 28.62 -0.81 6.81
CA ALA A 43 29.55 -0.92 5.70
C ALA A 43 30.65 0.15 5.83
N GLY A 44 31.84 -0.15 5.29
CA GLY A 44 32.96 0.79 5.34
C GLY A 44 32.80 2.01 4.43
N THR A 45 31.83 1.98 3.50
CA THR A 45 31.55 3.09 2.59
C THR A 45 30.05 3.22 2.29
N TYR A 46 29.62 4.43 1.95
CA TYR A 46 28.27 4.69 1.46
C TYR A 46 27.92 3.83 0.23
N GLN A 47 28.84 3.72 -0.73
CA GLN A 47 28.64 2.94 -1.95
C GLN A 47 28.35 1.47 -1.62
N GLN A 48 29.13 0.88 -0.71
CA GLN A 48 28.94 -0.49 -0.30
C GLN A 48 27.60 -0.68 0.42
N ALA A 49 27.24 0.21 1.36
CA ALA A 49 25.94 0.16 2.03
C ALA A 49 24.79 0.19 1.01
N LEU A 50 24.82 1.12 0.05
CA LEU A 50 23.77 1.24 -0.96
C LEU A 50 23.67 -0.01 -1.85
N ALA A 51 24.81 -0.55 -2.29
CA ALA A 51 24.85 -1.75 -3.11
C ALA A 51 24.32 -2.98 -2.35
N ASP A 52 24.69 -3.12 -1.08
CA ASP A 52 24.24 -4.22 -0.22
C ASP A 52 22.73 -4.14 0.01
N GLY A 53 22.19 -2.97 0.34
CA GLY A 53 20.74 -2.81 0.49
C GLY A 53 19.99 -3.02 -0.82
N LEU A 54 20.55 -2.62 -1.97
CA LEU A 54 19.92 -2.88 -3.27
C LEU A 54 19.87 -4.39 -3.57
N ARG A 55 20.92 -5.14 -3.22
CA ARG A 55 20.92 -6.61 -3.33
C ARG A 55 19.82 -7.23 -2.48
N VAL A 56 19.63 -6.76 -1.25
CA VAL A 56 18.54 -7.24 -0.37
C VAL A 56 17.18 -6.93 -0.99
N LEU A 57 16.96 -5.70 -1.46
CA LEU A 57 15.71 -5.33 -2.14
C LEU A 57 15.42 -6.24 -3.34
N GLN A 58 16.43 -6.51 -4.18
CA GLN A 58 16.27 -7.39 -5.34
C GLN A 58 15.93 -8.82 -4.93
N ALA A 59 16.56 -9.34 -3.87
CA ALA A 59 16.29 -10.69 -3.37
C ALA A 59 14.86 -10.86 -2.80
N MET A 60 14.22 -9.77 -2.37
CA MET A 60 12.82 -9.78 -1.90
C MET A 60 11.80 -9.81 -3.04
N ILE A 61 12.22 -9.55 -4.28
CA ILE A 61 11.35 -9.44 -5.44
C ILE A 61 11.44 -10.74 -6.24
N GLU A 62 10.32 -11.47 -6.32
CA GLU A 62 10.23 -12.74 -7.06
C GLU A 62 10.52 -12.57 -8.56
N ASP A 63 10.00 -11.49 -9.15
CA ASP A 63 10.19 -11.14 -10.56
C ASP A 63 10.56 -9.66 -10.66
N LEU A 64 11.81 -9.39 -11.03
CA LEU A 64 12.36 -8.03 -11.15
C LEU A 64 11.80 -7.25 -12.34
N ASP A 65 11.31 -7.94 -13.38
CA ASP A 65 10.69 -7.27 -14.54
C ASP A 65 9.31 -6.73 -14.18
N ILE A 66 8.65 -7.36 -13.20
CA ILE A 66 7.33 -6.96 -12.71
C ILE A 66 7.42 -6.09 -11.45
N GLY A 67 8.42 -6.30 -10.59
CA GLY A 67 8.59 -5.60 -9.33
C GLY A 67 7.61 -6.07 -8.22
N PRO A 68 7.81 -5.61 -6.98
CA PRO A 68 7.03 -6.06 -5.82
C PRO A 68 5.59 -5.56 -5.92
N ARG A 69 4.61 -6.45 -5.70
CA ARG A 69 3.18 -6.14 -5.78
C ARG A 69 2.52 -6.21 -4.41
N LEU A 70 1.53 -5.36 -4.19
CA LEU A 70 0.65 -5.48 -3.02
C LEU A 70 -0.18 -6.77 -3.15
N ALA A 71 -0.19 -7.61 -2.13
CA ALA A 71 -1.05 -8.78 -2.13
C ALA A 71 -2.52 -8.33 -2.07
N VAL A 72 -3.35 -8.71 -3.05
CA VAL A 72 -4.80 -8.60 -2.87
C VAL A 72 -5.16 -9.62 -1.79
N LYS A 73 -5.43 -9.15 -0.57
CA LYS A 73 -6.20 -9.96 0.37
C LYS A 73 -7.54 -10.18 -0.30
N ARG A 74 -7.72 -11.32 -0.98
CA ARG A 74 -9.03 -11.79 -1.39
C ARG A 74 -9.81 -11.91 -0.10
N ALA A 75 -10.71 -10.97 0.15
CA ALA A 75 -11.68 -11.11 1.22
C ALA A 75 -12.47 -12.37 0.88
N ALA A 76 -12.12 -13.48 1.54
CA ALA A 76 -12.94 -14.67 1.57
C ALA A 76 -14.19 -14.29 2.35
N LYS A 77 -15.14 -13.64 1.68
CA LYS A 77 -16.51 -13.57 2.15
C LYS A 77 -17.04 -14.99 1.99
N ALA A 78 -16.89 -15.79 3.03
CA ALA A 78 -17.61 -17.03 3.20
C ALA A 78 -19.10 -16.68 3.06
N VAL A 79 -19.65 -16.94 1.89
CA VAL A 79 -21.10 -16.99 1.69
C VAL A 79 -21.54 -18.25 2.40
N ALA A 80 -21.99 -18.11 3.64
CA ALA A 80 -22.84 -19.13 4.23
C ALA A 80 -24.12 -19.20 3.37
N PRO A 81 -24.49 -20.36 2.83
CA PRO A 81 -25.77 -20.51 2.15
C PRO A 81 -26.87 -20.53 3.21
N SER A 82 -27.52 -19.40 3.45
CA SER A 82 -28.82 -19.38 4.12
C SER A 82 -29.85 -19.95 3.14
N HIS A 83 -30.08 -21.25 3.20
CA HIS A 83 -31.34 -21.84 2.73
C HIS A 83 -32.41 -21.48 3.76
N ASP A 84 -33.20 -20.44 3.48
CA ASP A 84 -34.62 -20.46 3.80
C ASP A 84 -35.35 -19.36 3.01
N ALA A 85 -36.37 -19.75 2.28
CA ALA A 85 -37.31 -18.91 1.54
C ALA A 85 -38.64 -19.70 1.48
N PRO A 86 -39.83 -19.10 1.24
CA PRO A 86 -40.18 -17.67 1.07
C PRO A 86 -41.51 -17.27 1.78
N GLN A 87 -42.09 -16.13 1.38
CA GLN A 87 -43.47 -15.60 1.55
C GLN A 87 -43.57 -14.44 2.56
N THR A 88 -44.12 -13.26 2.25
CA THR A 88 -45.35 -12.95 1.48
C THR A 88 -45.31 -11.54 0.88
N GLU A 89 -45.84 -11.40 -0.33
CA GLU A 89 -46.11 -10.13 -1.05
C GLU A 89 -47.23 -9.28 -0.42
N ARG A 90 -47.04 -7.95 -0.33
CA ARG A 90 -47.79 -6.95 -1.13
C ARG A 90 -47.37 -5.47 -0.86
N PRO A 91 -47.29 -4.60 -1.90
CA PRO A 91 -47.04 -3.14 -1.82
C PRO A 91 -48.38 -2.35 -1.97
N PRO A 92 -48.47 -1.02 -2.28
CA PRO A 92 -47.49 0.08 -2.45
C PRO A 92 -47.89 1.43 -1.78
N ALA A 93 -47.00 2.44 -1.84
CA ALA A 93 -47.23 3.92 -1.92
C ALA A 93 -46.05 4.66 -1.24
N ASP A 94 -45.39 5.71 -1.72
CA ASP A 94 -45.30 6.48 -2.97
C ASP A 94 -44.03 7.40 -2.82
N PRO A 95 -43.62 8.28 -3.77
CA PRO A 95 -42.24 8.44 -4.27
C PRO A 95 -41.36 9.54 -3.59
N PRO A 96 -40.06 9.69 -3.96
CA PRO A 96 -39.04 10.37 -3.16
C PRO A 96 -38.93 11.87 -3.45
N ALA A 97 -38.47 12.65 -2.45
CA ALA A 97 -38.19 14.07 -2.59
C ALA A 97 -36.70 14.42 -2.30
N PRO A 98 -36.17 15.47 -2.94
CA PRO A 98 -34.82 15.44 -3.53
C PRO A 98 -33.69 15.99 -2.65
N SER A 99 -32.48 15.53 -2.98
CA SER A 99 -31.19 16.04 -2.51
C SER A 99 -31.02 17.52 -2.83
N LYS A 100 -30.68 18.33 -1.81
CA LYS A 100 -30.18 19.69 -2.01
C LYS A 100 -28.78 19.63 -2.63
N PRO A 101 -28.49 20.34 -3.72
CA PRO A 101 -27.12 20.48 -4.21
C PRO A 101 -26.33 21.34 -3.23
N SER A 102 -25.19 20.83 -2.78
CA SER A 102 -24.23 21.62 -2.02
C SER A 102 -23.65 22.69 -2.95
N LEU A 103 -23.81 23.95 -2.54
CA LEU A 103 -23.29 25.15 -3.17
C LEU A 103 -21.76 25.21 -2.97
N PHE A 104 -21.02 24.30 -3.61
CA PHE A 104 -19.57 24.40 -3.73
C PHE A 104 -19.23 25.45 -4.79
N GLY A 105 -19.11 26.71 -4.35
CA GLY A 105 -18.51 27.78 -5.11
C GLY A 105 -16.99 27.81 -4.91
N PHE A 106 -16.24 27.05 -5.71
CA PHE A 106 -14.87 27.43 -6.03
C PHE A 106 -14.93 28.29 -7.30
N GLY A 107 -14.82 29.61 -7.13
CA GLY A 107 -14.72 30.54 -8.24
C GLY A 107 -13.48 30.25 -9.10
N PRO A 108 -13.51 30.54 -10.41
CA PRO A 108 -12.34 30.37 -11.25
C PRO A 108 -11.25 31.35 -10.84
N ALA A 109 -10.05 30.83 -10.58
CA ALA A 109 -8.83 31.61 -10.52
C ALA A 109 -8.59 32.23 -11.90
N ARG A 110 -8.66 33.57 -11.98
CA ARG A 110 -8.10 34.39 -13.05
C ARG A 110 -7.65 35.71 -12.46
#